data_AF-E6TXN6-F1
#
_entry.id   AF-E6TXN6-F1
#
_cell.length_a   1.000
_cell.length_b   1.000
_cell.length_c   1.000
_cell.angle_alpha   90.00
_cell.angle_beta   90.00
_cell.angle_gamma   90.00
#
_symmetry.space_group_name_H-M   'P 1'
#
loop_
_entity.id
_entity.type
_entity.pdbx_description
1 polymer ?
#
loop_
_entity_poly.entity_id
_entity_poly.type
_entity_poly.pdbx_seq_one_letter_code
_entity_poly.pdbx_strand_id
1 'polypeptide(L)'
;MKTSTYAFSDDLHVNAYFFSEFIVCIDVTKSGQHVGSFCSDAKEFEDLDEEEFKSIIQQHVNGFDNSVSHRDYEKRELKHFDLYYYPFSDFMYCMDVYRLGEKVSSLCVDRDSFEEWMEDENHLLNVVEKLAFNG
;
A
#
# COMPACT_ATOMS: atom_id res chain seq x y z
N MET A 1 -8.66 -7.46 -13.07
CA MET A 1 -7.48 -7.76 -12.24
C MET A 1 -7.63 -9.17 -11.68
N LYS A 2 -6.55 -9.95 -11.66
CA LYS A 2 -6.53 -11.28 -11.05
C LYS A 2 -6.19 -11.06 -9.58
N THR A 3 -7.09 -11.46 -8.69
CA THR A 3 -6.92 -11.33 -7.25
C THR A 3 -6.90 -12.72 -6.64
N SER A 4 -5.89 -13.00 -5.83
CA SER A 4 -5.76 -14.24 -5.05
C SER A 4 -5.91 -13.87 -3.58
N THR A 5 -6.94 -14.42 -2.94
CA THR A 5 -7.15 -14.25 -1.50
C THR A 5 -6.64 -15.48 -0.76
N TYR A 6 -5.82 -15.24 0.24
CA TYR A 6 -5.26 -16.26 1.12
C TYR A 6 -5.77 -15.99 2.54
N ALA A 7 -6.46 -16.98 3.10
CA ALA A 7 -6.87 -16.96 4.50
C ALA A 7 -5.82 -17.69 5.33
N PHE A 8 -5.14 -16.96 6.21
CA PHE A 8 -4.06 -17.48 7.03
C PHE A 8 -4.57 -17.93 8.41
N SER A 9 -5.56 -17.21 8.93
CA SER A 9 -6.33 -17.52 10.14
C SER A 9 -7.69 -16.84 10.05
N ASP A 10 -8.59 -17.12 10.99
CA ASP A 10 -9.92 -16.48 11.07
C ASP A 10 -9.84 -14.95 11.19
N ASP A 11 -8.70 -14.43 11.66
CA ASP A 11 -8.44 -13.02 11.88
C ASP A 11 -7.37 -12.44 10.95
N LEU A 12 -6.74 -13.20 10.04
CA LEU A 12 -5.71 -12.70 9.12
C LEU A 12 -6.03 -13.07 7.67
N HIS A 13 -6.34 -12.05 6.88
CA HIS A 13 -6.63 -12.15 5.46
C HIS A 13 -5.58 -11.44 4.63
N VAL A 14 -5.12 -12.09 3.57
CA VAL A 14 -4.14 -11.53 2.64
C VAL A 14 -4.74 -11.53 1.24
N ASN A 15 -4.71 -10.40 0.58
CA ASN A 15 -5.15 -10.25 -0.81
C ASN A 15 -3.94 -9.88 -1.67
N ALA A 16 -3.55 -10.77 -2.56
CA ALA A 16 -2.56 -10.47 -3.59
C ALA A 16 -3.27 -10.08 -4.89
N TYR A 17 -2.88 -8.96 -5.50
CA TYR A 17 -3.42 -8.50 -6.77
C TYR A 17 -2.30 -8.00 -7.68
N PHE A 18 -2.40 -8.33 -8.96
CA PHE A 18 -1.49 -7.80 -9.98
C PHE A 18 -1.87 -6.36 -10.27
N PHE A 19 -1.00 -5.43 -9.87
CA PHE A 19 -1.13 -4.01 -10.20
C PHE A 19 -0.71 -3.78 -11.66
N SER A 20 0.34 -4.47 -12.10
CA SER A 20 0.77 -4.53 -13.50
C SER A 20 1.24 -5.95 -13.84
N GLU A 21 1.71 -6.17 -15.07
CA GLU A 21 2.34 -7.45 -15.45
C GLU A 21 3.70 -7.68 -14.75
N PHE A 22 4.28 -6.62 -14.15
CA PHE A 22 5.57 -6.66 -13.48
C PHE A 22 5.46 -6.55 -11.97
N ILE A 23 4.31 -6.11 -11.43
CA ILE A 23 4.17 -5.80 -10.00
C ILE A 23 2.94 -6.49 -9.42
N VAL A 24 3.16 -7.22 -8.33
CA VAL A 24 2.12 -7.77 -7.47
C VAL A 24 2.12 -7.02 -6.16
N CYS A 25 0.96 -6.54 -5.75
CA CYS A 25 0.75 -5.90 -4.47
C CYS A 25 -0.08 -6.81 -3.56
N ILE A 26 0.20 -6.70 -2.27
CA ILE A 26 -0.30 -7.60 -1.24
C ILE A 26 -0.83 -6.77 -0.09
N ASP A 27 -2.14 -6.85 0.12
CA ASP A 27 -2.84 -6.22 1.23
C ASP A 27 -3.07 -7.22 2.34
N VAL A 28 -2.75 -6.81 3.57
CA VAL A 28 -2.90 -7.61 4.76
C VAL A 28 -3.93 -6.97 5.68
N THR A 29 -4.98 -7.72 5.99
CA THR A 29 -6.06 -7.32 6.88
C THR A 29 -6.07 -8.23 8.10
N LYS A 30 -5.99 -7.65 9.29
CA LYS A 30 -6.07 -8.38 10.56
C LYS A 30 -7.28 -7.90 11.36
N SER A 31 -8.15 -8.81 11.81
CA SER A 31 -9.37 -8.50 12.56
C SER A 31 -10.26 -7.45 11.87
N GLY A 32 -10.33 -7.50 10.53
CA GLY A 32 -11.08 -6.53 9.72
C GLY A 32 -10.42 -5.15 9.57
N GLN A 33 -9.23 -4.93 10.14
CA GLN A 33 -8.46 -3.70 9.96
C GLN A 33 -7.29 -3.94 8.99
N HIS A 34 -7.06 -3.00 8.08
CA HIS A 34 -5.89 -3.02 7.21
C HIS A 34 -4.62 -2.78 8.05
N VAL A 35 -3.74 -3.77 8.09
CA VAL A 35 -2.48 -3.71 8.88
C VAL A 35 -1.24 -3.51 8.01
N GLY A 36 -1.36 -3.52 6.69
CA GLY A 36 -0.20 -3.24 5.85
C GLY A 36 -0.40 -3.68 4.43
N SER A 37 0.36 -3.04 3.55
CA SER A 37 0.41 -3.33 2.14
C SER A 37 1.86 -3.29 1.70
N PHE A 38 2.27 -4.24 0.85
CA PHE A 38 3.58 -4.22 0.22
C PHE A 38 3.48 -4.76 -1.21
N CYS A 39 4.41 -4.35 -2.07
CA CYS A 39 4.48 -4.83 -3.44
C CYS A 39 5.84 -5.47 -3.71
N SER A 40 5.85 -6.43 -4.63
CA SER A 40 7.02 -7.17 -5.09
C SER A 40 6.93 -7.37 -6.60
N ASP A 41 8.05 -7.69 -7.23
CA ASP A 41 8.09 -8.10 -8.62
C ASP A 41 7.21 -9.33 -8.84
N ALA A 42 6.41 -9.29 -9.90
CA ALA A 42 5.46 -10.36 -10.23
C ALA A 42 6.17 -11.70 -10.43
N LYS A 43 7.37 -11.68 -11.02
CA LYS A 43 8.17 -12.89 -11.22
C LYS A 43 8.68 -13.47 -9.91
N GLU A 44 9.16 -12.62 -9.00
CA GLU A 44 9.58 -13.08 -7.66
C GLU A 44 8.37 -13.66 -6.90
N PHE A 45 7.22 -12.99 -6.98
CA PHE A 45 5.99 -13.48 -6.37
C PHE A 45 5.51 -14.83 -6.92
N GLU A 46 5.62 -15.04 -8.24
CA GLU A 46 5.25 -16.31 -8.88
C GLU A 46 6.20 -17.47 -8.52
N ASP A 47 7.46 -17.15 -8.21
CA ASP A 47 8.48 -18.12 -7.83
C ASP A 47 8.39 -18.52 -6.34
N LEU A 48 7.64 -17.77 -5.51
CA LEU A 48 7.45 -18.08 -4.08
C LEU A 48 6.59 -19.32 -3.89
N ASP A 49 7.07 -20.22 -3.03
CA ASP A 49 6.22 -21.28 -2.50
C ASP A 49 5.31 -20.80 -1.36
N GLU A 50 4.33 -21.63 -0.99
CA GLU A 50 3.32 -21.26 0.01
C GLU A 50 3.93 -20.97 1.39
N GLU A 51 4.99 -21.67 1.78
CA GLU A 51 5.62 -21.53 3.10
C GLU A 51 6.53 -20.29 3.15
N GLU A 52 7.27 -20.02 2.07
CA GLU A 52 8.01 -18.76 1.90
C GLU A 52 7.06 -17.57 1.89
N PHE A 53 5.97 -17.65 1.13
CA PHE A 53 4.94 -16.63 1.12
C PHE A 53 4.38 -16.38 2.53
N LYS A 54 4.09 -17.45 3.28
CA LYS A 54 3.60 -17.31 4.65
C LYS A 54 4.59 -16.65 5.59
N SER A 55 5.86 -17.02 5.48
CA SER A 55 6.95 -16.44 6.26
C SER A 55 7.09 -14.94 6.00
N ILE A 56 7.01 -14.50 4.74
CA ILE A 56 7.07 -13.09 4.36
C ILE A 56 5.90 -12.31 4.97
N ILE A 57 4.67 -12.85 4.89
CA ILE A 57 3.49 -12.22 5.50
C ILE A 57 3.64 -12.11 7.01
N GLN A 58 4.08 -13.17 7.69
CA GLN A 58 4.29 -13.14 9.13
C GLN A 58 5.37 -12.15 9.54
N GLN A 59 6.47 -12.07 8.79
CA GLN A 59 7.50 -11.06 9.01
C GLN A 59 6.96 -9.64 8.81
N HIS A 60 6.12 -9.42 7.80
CA HIS A 60 5.49 -8.12 7.56
C HIS A 60 4.52 -7.74 8.69
N VAL A 61 3.67 -8.66 9.13
CA VAL A 61 2.73 -8.44 10.24
C VAL A 61 3.48 -8.18 11.55
N ASN A 62 4.51 -8.97 11.86
CA ASN A 62 5.33 -8.79 13.06
C ASN A 62 6.17 -7.50 12.98
N GLY A 63 6.63 -7.14 11.78
CA GLY A 63 7.31 -5.87 11.51
C GLY A 63 6.37 -4.68 11.64
N PHE A 64 5.09 -4.83 11.26
CA PHE A 64 4.05 -3.83 11.49
C PHE A 64 3.76 -3.64 12.98
N ASP A 65 3.53 -4.73 13.73
CA ASP A 65 3.31 -4.67 15.18
C ASP A 65 4.48 -3.98 15.93
N ASN A 66 5.69 -3.98 15.35
CA ASN A 66 6.86 -3.25 15.87
C ASN A 66 7.12 -1.87 15.22
N SER A 67 6.57 -1.56 14.04
CA SER A 67 6.81 -0.32 13.29
C SER A 67 5.65 0.69 13.32
N VAL A 68 4.49 0.31 13.87
CA VAL A 68 3.38 1.22 14.18
C VAL A 68 3.81 2.38 15.10
N SER A 69 4.96 2.30 15.76
CA SER A 69 5.46 3.39 16.61
C SER A 69 6.08 4.57 15.84
N HIS A 70 6.75 4.40 14.69
CA HIS A 70 7.58 5.49 14.11
C HIS A 70 7.85 5.35 12.60
N ARG A 71 6.83 5.34 11.73
CA ARG A 71 7.09 5.83 10.37
C ARG A 71 7.04 7.36 10.47
N ASP A 72 8.17 8.02 10.21
CA ASP A 72 8.20 9.48 10.04
C ASP A 72 7.44 9.81 8.76
N TYR A 73 6.10 9.82 8.87
CA TYR A 73 5.24 10.21 7.78
C TYR A 73 5.23 11.73 7.67
N GLU A 74 5.19 12.20 6.44
CA GLU A 74 4.84 13.57 6.17
C GLU A 74 3.34 13.66 5.93
N LYS A 75 2.73 14.71 6.49
CA LYS A 75 1.32 15.02 6.28
C LYS A 75 1.21 16.21 5.32
N ARG A 76 0.35 16.08 4.31
CA ARG A 76 -0.06 17.19 3.44
C ARG A 76 -1.58 17.25 3.33
N GLU A 77 -2.13 18.43 3.53
CA GLU A 77 -3.54 18.68 3.28
C GLU A 77 -3.73 19.04 1.80
N LEU A 78 -4.73 18.42 1.15
CA LEU A 78 -5.04 18.64 -0.25
C LEU A 78 -6.56 18.79 -0.42
N LYS A 79 -7.03 20.04 -0.39
CA LYS A 79 -8.46 20.39 -0.39
C LYS A 79 -9.26 19.67 0.69
N HIS A 80 -9.96 18.60 0.33
CA HIS A 80 -10.82 17.81 1.23
C HIS A 80 -10.22 16.44 1.55
N PHE A 81 -8.92 16.27 1.27
CA PHE A 81 -8.14 15.08 1.56
C PHE A 81 -7.00 15.39 2.53
N ASP A 82 -6.72 14.44 3.42
CA ASP A 82 -5.47 14.38 4.17
C ASP A 82 -4.59 13.29 3.54
N LEU A 83 -3.37 13.65 3.18
CA LEU A 83 -2.38 12.75 2.62
C LEU A 83 -1.31 12.46 3.67
N TYR A 84 -1.01 11.19 3.86
CA TYR A 84 0.12 10.74 4.68
C TYR A 84 1.05 9.94 3.79
N TYR A 85 2.26 10.43 3.57
CA TYR A 85 3.22 9.77 2.69
C TYR A 85 4.56 9.53 3.38
N TYR A 86 5.24 8.48 2.93
CA TYR A 86 6.52 8.05 3.49
C TYR A 86 7.34 7.31 2.44
N PRO A 87 8.68 7.41 2.50
CA PRO A 87 9.55 6.57 1.68
C PRO A 87 9.42 5.12 2.14
N PHE A 88 9.05 4.23 1.23
CA PHE A 88 9.00 2.78 1.48
C PHE A 88 10.34 2.12 1.16
N SER A 89 11.02 2.61 0.12
CA SER A 89 12.38 2.22 -0.26
C SER A 89 13.08 3.40 -0.96
N ASP A 90 14.34 3.23 -1.35
CA ASP A 90 15.11 4.26 -2.07
C ASP A 90 14.46 4.70 -3.39
N PHE A 91 13.60 3.84 -3.98
CA PHE A 91 12.98 4.03 -5.29
C PHE A 91 11.46 4.17 -5.22
N MET A 92 10.85 4.11 -4.04
CA MET A 92 9.40 4.02 -3.90
C MET A 92 8.87 4.82 -2.73
N TYR A 93 7.79 5.55 -2.98
CA TYR A 93 6.99 6.24 -1.97
C TYR A 93 5.62 5.61 -1.86
N CYS A 94 5.11 5.53 -0.63
CA CYS A 94 3.73 5.15 -0.39
C CYS A 94 2.96 6.35 0.18
N MET A 95 1.67 6.42 -0.16
CA MET A 95 0.76 7.48 0.24
C MET A 95 -0.60 6.88 0.63
N ASP A 96 -1.04 7.22 1.84
CA ASP A 96 -2.39 6.99 2.32
C ASP A 96 -3.24 8.24 2.10
N VAL A 97 -4.45 8.04 1.58
CA VAL A 97 -5.41 9.11 1.31
C VAL A 97 -6.60 8.97 2.26
N TYR A 98 -6.88 10.03 3.00
CA TYR A 98 -8.02 10.11 3.90
C TYR A 98 -8.99 11.20 3.46
N ARG A 99 -10.28 10.97 3.66
CA ARG A 99 -11.35 11.96 3.46
C ARG A 99 -12.26 11.93 4.68
N LEU A 100 -12.46 13.09 5.32
CA LEU A 100 -13.26 13.19 6.55
C LEU A 100 -12.80 12.25 7.68
N GLY A 101 -11.49 12.00 7.76
CA GLY A 101 -10.89 11.12 8.76
C GLY A 101 -10.93 9.62 8.45
N GLU A 102 -11.58 9.20 7.36
CA GLU A 102 -11.61 7.81 6.92
C GLU A 102 -10.60 7.57 5.79
N LYS A 103 -9.86 6.47 5.85
CA LYS A 103 -8.94 6.07 4.79
C LYS A 103 -9.76 5.64 3.57
N VAL A 104 -9.63 6.38 2.47
CA VAL A 104 -10.33 6.09 1.21
C VAL A 104 -9.45 5.39 0.19
N SER A 105 -8.13 5.52 0.29
CA SER A 105 -7.20 4.84 -0.62
C SER A 105 -5.79 4.73 -0.04
N SER A 106 -4.98 3.87 -0.66
CA SER A 106 -3.56 3.65 -0.39
C SER A 106 -2.87 3.34 -1.71
N LEU A 107 -1.69 3.89 -1.96
CA LEU A 107 -0.89 3.53 -3.13
C LEU A 107 0.59 3.59 -2.82
N CYS A 108 1.37 2.83 -3.58
CA CYS A 108 2.80 3.02 -3.68
C CYS A 108 3.17 3.27 -5.14
N VAL A 109 4.10 4.18 -5.37
CA VAL A 109 4.53 4.61 -6.71
C VAL A 109 6.04 4.81 -6.69
N ASP A 110 6.68 4.69 -7.85
CA ASP A 110 8.09 5.03 -7.97
C ASP A 110 8.36 6.48 -7.56
N ARG A 111 9.58 6.70 -7.08
CA ARG A 111 10.02 7.97 -6.53
C ARG A 111 9.91 9.12 -7.53
N ASP A 112 10.29 8.90 -8.79
CA ASP A 112 10.28 9.95 -9.81
C ASP A 112 8.85 10.44 -10.08
N SER A 113 7.90 9.52 -10.24
CA SER A 113 6.48 9.84 -10.41
C SER A 113 5.90 10.50 -9.15
N PHE A 114 6.28 10.05 -7.95
CA PHE A 114 5.87 10.69 -6.71
C PHE A 114 6.34 12.14 -6.64
N GLU A 115 7.62 12.38 -6.91
CA GLU A 115 8.23 13.72 -6.90
C GLU A 115 7.54 14.62 -7.94
N GLU A 116 7.25 14.13 -9.15
CA GLU A 116 6.50 14.87 -10.18
C GLU A 116 5.10 15.29 -9.70
N TRP A 117 4.36 14.39 -9.04
CA TRP A 117 3.03 14.73 -8.53
C TRP A 117 3.12 15.79 -7.42
N MET A 118 4.14 15.70 -6.56
CA MET A 118 4.29 16.61 -5.44
C MET A 118 4.62 18.04 -5.85
N GLU A 119 5.21 18.24 -7.03
CA GLU A 119 5.55 19.55 -7.62
C GLU A 119 4.33 20.34 -8.11
N ASP A 120 3.27 19.69 -8.59
CA ASP A 120 2.04 20.34 -9.05
C ASP A 120 0.81 19.86 -8.27
N GLU A 121 0.29 20.75 -7.42
CA GLU A 121 -0.89 20.48 -6.60
C GLU A 121 -2.14 20.07 -7.40
N ASN A 122 -2.34 20.63 -8.60
CA ASN A 122 -3.48 20.24 -9.44
C ASN A 122 -3.29 18.84 -10.03
N HIS A 123 -2.05 18.49 -10.37
CA HIS A 123 -1.72 17.15 -10.84
C HIS A 123 -1.94 16.13 -9.72
N LEU A 124 -1.41 16.39 -8.52
CA LEU A 124 -1.62 15.55 -7.34
C LEU A 124 -3.10 15.38 -7.02
N LEU A 125 -3.88 16.46 -7.06
CA LEU A 125 -5.32 16.39 -6.81
C LEU A 125 -6.03 15.48 -7.82
N ASN A 126 -5.71 15.61 -9.10
CA ASN A 126 -6.30 14.75 -10.14
C ASN A 126 -5.97 13.27 -9.91
N VAL A 127 -4.76 12.96 -9.44
CA VAL A 127 -4.36 11.60 -9.07
C VAL A 127 -5.17 11.12 -7.87
N VAL A 128 -5.20 11.91 -6.79
CA VAL A 128 -5.91 11.60 -5.54
C VAL A 128 -7.42 11.41 -5.76
N GLU A 129 -8.07 12.27 -6.55
CA GLU A 129 -9.48 12.13 -6.88
C GLU A 129 -9.74 10.84 -7.67
N LYS A 130 -8.89 10.50 -8.66
CA LYS A 130 -9.03 9.24 -9.39
C LYS A 130 -8.92 8.01 -8.50
N LEU A 131 -8.07 8.06 -7.48
CA LEU A 131 -7.89 6.95 -6.52
C LEU A 131 -9.05 6.84 -5.55
N ALA A 132 -9.55 7.97 -5.05
CA ALA A 132 -10.63 8.00 -4.08
C ALA A 132 -12.01 7.64 -4.66
N PHE A 133 -12.21 7.78 -5.99
CA PHE A 133 -13.50 7.56 -6.65
C PHE A 133 -13.56 6.34 -7.58
N ASN A 134 -12.45 5.61 -7.79
CA ASN A 134 -12.43 4.36 -8.58
C ASN A 134 -12.17 3.09 -7.75
N GLY A 135 -12.27 3.17 -6.41
CA GLY A 135 -12.20 2.04 -5.49
C GLY A 135 -13.56 1.39 -5.25
#